data_AF-A0A0A2B5Y4-F1
#
_entry.id   AF-A0A0A2B5Y4-F1
#
_cell.length_a   1.000
_cell.length_b   1.000
_cell.length_c   1.000
_cell.angle_alpha   90.00
_cell.angle_beta   90.00
_cell.angle_gamma   90.00
#
_symmetry.space_group_name_H-M   'P 1'
#
loop_
_entity.id
_entity.type
_entity.pdbx_description
1 polymer ?
#
loop_
_entity_poly.entity_id
_entity_poly.type
_entity_poly.pdbx_seq_one_letter_code
_entity_poly.pdbx_strand_id
1 'polypeptide(L)'
;MKLDHDDLDRLIEKISTSDIQEFSLEGEDFKLEIKRNVFDQNQVTNNLVSNTSFDNQTIANQKNINDNIPVVNEPEEPQVAPPGRSDLTEITSPMVGTFYRAAAPGEEPFVEVGNNVKVGQTICILEAMKLMNEIESEFNAEIVEILVENGTPVEFGQVLMRVKQS
;
A
#
# COMPACT_ATOMS: atom_id res chain seq x y z
N MET A 1 29.44 23.09 -16.20
CA MET A 1 28.59 24.19 -15.68
C MET A 1 28.45 23.94 -14.19
N LYS A 2 28.85 24.86 -13.31
CA LYS A 2 28.85 24.60 -11.87
C LYS A 2 27.45 24.96 -11.35
N LEU A 3 26.61 23.95 -11.10
CA LEU A 3 25.30 24.16 -10.50
C LEU A 3 25.53 24.45 -9.02
N ASP A 4 25.18 25.65 -8.56
CA ASP A 4 25.22 25.98 -7.14
C ASP A 4 23.85 25.70 -6.47
N HIS A 5 23.80 25.87 -5.15
CA HIS A 5 22.58 25.57 -4.39
C HIS A 5 21.43 26.52 -4.75
N ASP A 6 21.72 27.79 -5.06
CA ASP A 6 20.71 28.79 -5.40
C ASP A 6 20.07 28.47 -6.76
N ASP A 7 20.86 27.98 -7.72
CA ASP A 7 20.38 27.52 -9.02
C ASP A 7 19.49 26.26 -8.90
N LEU A 8 19.83 25.35 -7.98
CA LEU A 8 19.06 24.13 -7.73
C LEU A 8 17.70 24.45 -7.10
N ASP A 9 17.67 25.33 -6.10
CA ASP A 9 16.43 25.73 -5.43
C ASP A 9 15.48 26.44 -6.42
N ARG A 10 16.03 27.31 -7.27
CA ARG A 10 15.27 27.99 -8.32
C ARG A 10 14.74 27.02 -9.38
N LEU A 11 15.48 25.96 -9.69
CA LEU A 11 15.04 24.91 -10.60
C LEU A 11 13.88 24.10 -9.99
N ILE A 12 13.99 23.75 -8.70
CA ILE A 12 12.93 23.02 -7.98
C ILE A 12 11.65 23.86 -7.89
N GLU A 13 11.76 25.16 -7.61
CA GLU A 13 10.61 26.08 -7.56
C GLU A 13 9.93 26.26 -8.94
N LYS A 14 10.73 26.35 -10.01
CA LYS A 14 10.18 26.42 -11.38
C LYS A 14 9.54 25.11 -11.81
N ILE A 15 10.12 23.98 -11.43
CA ILE A 15 9.53 22.68 -11.71
C ILE A 15 8.21 22.59 -10.93
N SER A 16 8.18 22.91 -9.62
CA SER A 16 7.00 22.81 -8.75
C SER A 16 5.80 23.67 -9.20
N THR A 17 6.06 24.75 -9.95
CA THR A 17 5.03 25.63 -10.52
C THR A 17 4.63 25.28 -11.96
N SER A 18 5.27 24.29 -12.60
CA SER A 18 5.00 23.83 -13.97
C SER A 18 4.36 22.43 -13.99
N ASP A 19 3.68 22.03 -15.07
CA ASP A 19 3.02 20.70 -15.20
C ASP A 19 3.98 19.52 -15.50
N ILE A 20 5.26 19.64 -15.10
CA ILE A 20 6.30 18.66 -15.42
C ILE A 20 6.27 17.51 -14.41
N GLN A 21 6.00 16.29 -14.88
CA GLN A 21 5.95 15.07 -14.04
C GLN A 21 7.33 14.46 -13.81
N GLU A 22 8.22 14.53 -14.79
CA GLU A 22 9.57 14.00 -14.70
C GLU A 22 10.54 14.96 -15.41
N PHE A 23 11.69 15.18 -14.78
CA PHE A 23 12.79 15.98 -15.31
C PHE A 23 14.09 15.21 -15.09
N SER A 24 14.86 15.01 -16.16
CA SER A 24 16.17 14.36 -16.11
C SER A 24 17.19 15.22 -16.84
N LEU A 25 18.33 15.46 -16.21
CA LEU A 25 19.45 16.20 -16.76
C LEU A 25 20.74 15.43 -16.52
N GLU A 26 21.45 15.10 -17.60
CA GLU A 26 22.72 14.38 -17.57
C GLU A 26 23.85 15.30 -18.06
N GLY A 27 24.86 15.48 -17.23
CA GLY A 27 26.12 16.13 -17.54
C GLY A 27 27.26 15.10 -17.65
N GLU A 28 28.47 15.55 -17.98
CA GLU A 28 29.63 14.66 -18.14
C GLU A 28 30.02 13.92 -16.83
N ASP A 29 29.68 14.49 -15.68
CA ASP A 29 30.05 14.01 -14.33
C ASP A 29 28.87 13.91 -13.34
N PHE A 30 27.65 14.24 -13.75
CA PHE A 30 26.47 14.18 -12.88
C PHE A 30 25.21 13.79 -13.63
N LYS A 31 24.26 13.17 -12.91
CA LYS A 31 22.90 12.93 -13.37
C LYS A 31 21.93 13.43 -12.31
N LEU A 32 20.99 14.29 -12.71
CA LEU A 32 19.93 14.82 -11.87
C LEU A 32 18.58 14.30 -12.37
N GLU A 33 17.81 13.66 -11.50
CA GLU A 33 16.50 13.08 -11.81
C GLU A 33 15.48 13.57 -10.79
N ILE A 34 14.43 14.24 -11.25
CA ILE A 34 13.37 14.85 -10.42
C ILE A 34 12.04 14.29 -10.92
N LYS A 35 11.33 13.54 -10.06
CA LYS A 35 10.01 12.98 -10.36
C LYS A 35 8.98 13.61 -9.43
N ARG A 36 8.01 14.29 -10.04
CA ARG A 36 6.82 14.79 -9.35
C ARG A 36 5.76 13.71 -9.38
N ASN A 37 5.39 13.23 -8.21
CA ASN A 37 4.28 12.30 -8.07
C ASN A 37 2.95 13.05 -8.24
N VAL A 38 2.46 13.13 -9.48
CA VAL A 38 1.06 13.48 -9.75
C VAL A 38 0.27 12.19 -9.89
N PHE A 39 -0.48 11.86 -8.85
CA PHE A 39 -1.36 10.70 -8.86
C PHE A 39 -2.58 11.01 -9.75
N ASP A 40 -2.51 10.60 -11.02
CA ASP A 40 -3.65 10.68 -11.95
C ASP A 40 -4.47 9.38 -11.85
N GLN A 41 -5.70 9.49 -11.34
CA GLN A 41 -6.61 8.40 -11.00
C GLN A 41 -7.32 7.74 -12.20
N ASN A 42 -6.81 7.79 -13.43
CA ASN A 42 -7.57 7.28 -14.58
C ASN A 42 -6.71 6.68 -15.68
N GLN A 43 -6.50 5.36 -15.69
CA GLN A 43 -6.52 4.55 -16.93
C GLN A 43 -7.00 3.12 -16.63
N VAL A 44 -8.31 2.94 -16.58
CA VAL A 44 -8.97 1.65 -16.79
C VAL A 44 -9.20 1.51 -18.30
N THR A 45 -8.29 0.85 -19.01
CA THR A 45 -8.54 0.44 -20.41
C THR A 45 -8.95 -1.03 -20.47
N ASN A 46 -10.25 -1.18 -20.71
CA ASN A 46 -10.96 -2.38 -21.13
C ASN A 46 -10.18 -3.25 -22.13
N ASN A 47 -10.24 -4.57 -21.92
CA ASN A 47 -10.23 -5.53 -23.01
C ASN A 47 -11.30 -6.61 -22.77
N LEU A 48 -12.41 -6.47 -23.49
CA LEU A 48 -13.30 -7.57 -23.89
C LEU A 48 -12.57 -8.34 -25.03
N VAL A 49 -12.65 -9.67 -25.15
CA VAL A 49 -13.71 -10.44 -25.87
C VAL A 49 -13.42 -11.97 -25.85
N SER A 50 -14.50 -12.75 -25.65
CA SER A 50 -14.96 -13.95 -26.39
C SER A 50 -14.41 -15.38 -26.26
N ASN A 51 -15.40 -16.28 -26.14
CA ASN A 51 -15.56 -17.67 -26.62
C ASN A 51 -14.97 -18.80 -25.75
N THR A 52 -15.66 -19.93 -25.50
CA THR A 52 -16.66 -20.64 -26.30
C THR A 52 -17.50 -21.60 -25.43
N SER A 53 -18.77 -21.76 -25.79
CA SER A 53 -19.73 -22.74 -25.26
C SER A 53 -19.43 -24.17 -25.73
N PHE A 54 -19.65 -25.18 -24.88
CA PHE A 54 -19.96 -26.56 -25.31
C PHE A 54 -20.94 -27.25 -24.34
N ASP A 55 -22.13 -27.47 -24.88
CA ASP A 55 -23.07 -28.60 -24.80
C ASP A 55 -23.51 -29.30 -23.50
N ASN A 56 -24.82 -29.51 -23.46
CA ASN A 56 -25.62 -30.35 -22.58
C ASN A 56 -25.31 -31.84 -22.73
N GLN A 57 -25.31 -32.62 -21.64
CA GLN A 57 -25.90 -33.97 -21.57
C GLN A 57 -26.40 -34.33 -20.16
N THR A 58 -27.30 -35.32 -20.15
CA THR A 58 -28.41 -35.64 -19.25
C THR A 58 -28.17 -36.72 -18.16
N ILE A 59 -28.88 -36.56 -17.03
CA ILE A 59 -29.61 -37.55 -16.18
C ILE A 59 -28.87 -38.50 -15.19
N ALA A 60 -29.38 -38.46 -13.95
CA ALA A 60 -29.54 -39.49 -12.90
C ALA A 60 -28.43 -39.82 -11.87
N ASN A 61 -28.63 -39.24 -10.67
CA ASN A 61 -28.84 -39.91 -9.38
C ASN A 61 -27.87 -41.04 -8.96
N GLN A 62 -26.86 -40.69 -8.16
CA GLN A 62 -26.35 -41.57 -7.09
C GLN A 62 -26.04 -40.78 -5.82
N LYS A 63 -26.80 -41.09 -4.78
CA LYS A 63 -26.59 -40.72 -3.38
C LYS A 63 -25.30 -41.38 -2.88
N ASN A 64 -24.32 -40.59 -2.50
CA ASN A 64 -23.25 -41.00 -1.60
C ASN A 64 -23.06 -39.92 -0.54
N ILE A 65 -23.28 -40.30 0.71
CA ILE A 65 -23.04 -39.50 1.90
C ILE A 65 -21.64 -39.90 2.36
N ASN A 66 -20.70 -38.95 2.41
CA ASN A 66 -19.61 -38.90 3.38
C ASN A 66 -18.92 -37.54 3.31
N ASP A 67 -18.98 -36.85 4.44
CA ASP A 67 -18.08 -35.82 4.98
C ASP A 67 -17.20 -35.04 3.99
N ASN A 68 -17.65 -33.85 3.61
CA ASN A 68 -16.75 -32.71 3.49
C ASN A 68 -17.53 -31.42 3.74
N ILE A 69 -17.11 -30.69 4.76
CA ILE A 69 -17.59 -29.36 5.09
C ILE A 69 -17.23 -28.46 3.90
N PRO A 70 -18.17 -27.80 3.21
CA PRO A 70 -17.78 -26.84 2.21
C PRO A 70 -17.18 -25.66 2.96
N VAL A 71 -15.84 -25.54 2.90
CA VAL A 71 -15.15 -24.26 3.08
C VAL A 71 -15.78 -23.32 2.06
N VAL A 72 -16.62 -22.43 2.56
CA VAL A 72 -17.07 -21.26 1.86
C VAL A 72 -15.81 -20.44 1.59
N ASN A 73 -15.24 -20.60 0.40
CA ASN A 73 -14.38 -19.57 -0.17
C ASN A 73 -15.30 -18.40 -0.52
N GLU A 74 -15.57 -17.60 0.50
CA GLU A 74 -16.13 -16.27 0.37
C GLU A 74 -15.10 -15.44 -0.41
N PRO A 75 -15.50 -14.75 -1.49
CA PRO A 75 -14.63 -13.74 -2.08
C PRO A 75 -14.41 -12.67 -1.02
N GLU A 76 -13.17 -12.52 -0.54
CA GLU A 76 -12.76 -11.37 0.27
C GLU A 76 -13.13 -10.11 -0.50
N GLU A 77 -14.20 -9.45 -0.05
CA GLU A 77 -14.57 -8.12 -0.49
C GLU A 77 -13.38 -7.20 -0.19
N PRO A 78 -12.94 -6.35 -1.14
CA PRO A 78 -11.91 -5.36 -0.86
C PRO A 78 -12.40 -4.49 0.30
N GLN A 79 -11.70 -4.57 1.43
CA GLN A 79 -12.03 -3.84 2.64
C GLN A 79 -11.91 -2.34 2.34
N VAL A 80 -13.04 -1.73 2.01
CA VAL A 80 -13.14 -0.29 1.74
C VAL A 80 -12.83 0.42 3.04
N ALA A 81 -11.72 1.17 3.08
CA ALA A 81 -11.29 1.91 4.25
C ALA A 81 -12.44 2.78 4.79
N PRO A 82 -12.69 2.81 6.11
CA PRO A 82 -13.73 3.66 6.71
C PRO A 82 -13.51 5.13 6.35
N PRO A 83 -14.56 5.96 6.28
CA PRO A 83 -14.42 7.40 5.98
C PRO A 83 -13.41 8.07 6.91
N GLY A 84 -12.55 8.91 6.32
CA GLY A 84 -11.44 9.58 7.01
C GLY A 84 -11.90 10.42 8.19
N ARG A 85 -11.27 10.20 9.34
CA ARG A 85 -11.45 11.02 10.55
C ARG A 85 -10.50 12.22 10.46
N SER A 86 -11.05 13.42 10.29
CA SER A 86 -10.26 14.64 10.11
C SER A 86 -9.39 15.02 11.31
N ASP A 87 -9.63 14.41 12.48
CA ASP A 87 -8.86 14.58 13.71
C ASP A 87 -7.65 13.63 13.82
N LEU A 88 -7.51 12.66 12.91
CA LEU A 88 -6.45 11.66 12.95
C LEU A 88 -5.51 11.80 11.75
N THR A 89 -4.24 11.52 11.98
CA THR A 89 -3.25 11.37 10.90
C THR A 89 -3.29 9.94 10.38
N GLU A 90 -3.18 9.78 9.07
CA GLU A 90 -3.17 8.48 8.41
C GLU A 90 -1.73 8.06 8.12
N ILE A 91 -1.38 6.83 8.49
CA ILE A 91 -0.14 6.17 8.09
C ILE A 91 -0.50 5.26 6.91
N THR A 92 0.07 5.56 5.75
CA THR A 92 -0.22 4.84 4.51
C THR A 92 0.91 3.93 4.08
N SER A 93 0.60 2.92 3.29
CA SER A 93 1.60 2.03 2.70
C SER A 93 2.44 2.76 1.64
N PRO A 94 3.77 2.81 1.76
CA PRO A 94 4.65 3.43 0.76
C PRO A 94 4.90 2.52 -0.45
N MET A 95 4.42 1.26 -0.43
CA MET A 95 4.65 0.27 -1.48
C MET A 95 3.50 -0.74 -1.56
N VAL A 96 3.48 -1.55 -2.62
CA VAL A 96 2.60 -2.73 -2.69
C VAL A 96 3.29 -3.88 -1.96
N GLY A 97 2.56 -4.60 -1.11
CA GLY A 97 3.14 -5.72 -0.36
C GLY A 97 2.13 -6.45 0.51
N THR A 98 2.62 -7.28 1.43
CA THR A 98 1.81 -7.95 2.47
C THR A 98 2.07 -7.30 3.82
N PHE A 99 1.02 -6.90 4.53
CA PHE A 99 1.12 -6.27 5.83
C PHE A 99 1.31 -7.30 6.96
N TYR A 100 2.30 -7.06 7.82
CA TYR A 100 2.56 -7.87 9.00
C TYR A 100 2.67 -7.03 10.26
N ARG A 101 2.06 -7.53 11.34
CA ARG A 101 2.03 -6.86 12.64
C ARG A 101 3.24 -7.11 13.52
N ALA A 102 4.02 -8.16 13.24
CA ALA A 102 5.15 -8.62 14.05
C ALA A 102 6.37 -8.92 13.18
N ALA A 103 7.56 -9.04 13.78
CA ALA A 103 8.81 -9.29 13.07
C ALA A 103 8.88 -10.70 12.47
N ALA A 104 8.22 -11.68 13.09
CA ALA A 104 8.11 -13.05 12.60
C ALA A 104 6.78 -13.70 13.03
N PRO A 105 6.36 -14.81 12.38
CA PRO A 105 5.17 -15.54 12.77
C PRO A 105 5.23 -16.01 14.24
N GLY A 106 4.22 -15.63 15.03
CA GLY A 106 4.11 -16.01 16.44
C GLY A 106 4.85 -15.09 17.43
N GLU A 107 5.53 -14.05 16.95
CA GLU A 107 6.08 -12.99 17.80
C GLU A 107 5.02 -11.94 18.16
N GLU A 108 5.34 -11.12 19.17
CA GLU A 108 4.47 -10.03 19.60
C GLU A 108 4.36 -8.95 18.51
N PRO A 109 3.18 -8.34 18.35
CA PRO A 109 3.03 -7.19 17.47
C PRO A 109 3.96 -6.04 17.86
N PHE A 110 4.48 -5.31 16.87
CA PHE A 110 5.27 -4.10 17.11
C PHE A 110 4.49 -3.06 17.92
N VAL A 111 3.19 -2.94 17.64
CA VAL A 111 2.27 -2.01 18.30
C VAL A 111 0.86 -2.57 18.43
N GLU A 112 0.17 -2.10 19.46
CA GLU A 112 -1.26 -2.29 19.70
C GLU A 112 -2.00 -0.95 19.77
N VAL A 113 -3.33 -0.97 19.59
CA VAL A 113 -4.17 0.22 19.77
C VAL A 113 -4.01 0.76 21.20
N GLY A 114 -3.85 2.08 21.31
CA GLY A 114 -3.55 2.81 22.55
C GLY A 114 -2.06 2.87 22.91
N ASN A 115 -1.16 2.24 22.14
CA ASN A 115 0.27 2.39 22.35
C ASN A 115 0.77 3.77 21.90
N ASN A 116 1.73 4.33 22.65
CA ASN A 116 2.47 5.51 22.22
C ASN A 116 3.72 5.06 21.46
N VAL A 117 3.93 5.63 20.29
CA VAL A 117 5.08 5.40 19.42
C VAL A 117 5.93 6.65 19.30
N LYS A 118 7.23 6.47 19.06
CA LYS A 118 8.18 7.55 18.84
C LYS A 118 8.62 7.60 17.38
N VAL A 119 9.13 8.76 16.97
CA VAL A 119 9.83 8.89 15.67
C VAL A 119 10.89 7.80 15.53
N GLY A 120 10.88 7.08 14.40
CA GLY A 120 11.81 5.99 14.08
C GLY A 120 11.47 4.65 14.73
N GLN A 121 10.37 4.54 15.49
CA GLN A 121 9.95 3.26 16.03
C GLN A 121 9.26 2.42 14.96
N THR A 122 9.70 1.18 14.76
CA THR A 122 9.04 0.21 13.87
C THR A 122 7.61 -0.08 14.36
N ILE A 123 6.64 0.02 13.45
CA ILE A 123 5.21 -0.17 13.74
C ILE A 123 4.58 -1.34 12.97
N CYS A 124 5.14 -1.73 11.84
CA CYS A 124 4.72 -2.91 11.07
C CYS A 124 5.80 -3.28 10.04
N ILE A 125 5.63 -4.42 9.38
CA ILE A 125 6.43 -4.83 8.23
C ILE A 125 5.54 -4.86 6.98
N LEU A 126 6.09 -4.45 5.85
CA LEU A 126 5.56 -4.75 4.52
C LEU A 126 6.49 -5.72 3.80
N GLU A 127 5.97 -6.89 3.45
CA GLU A 127 6.68 -7.84 2.60
C GLU A 127 6.46 -7.50 1.13
N ALA A 128 7.54 -7.20 0.41
CA ALA A 128 7.49 -7.04 -1.04
C ALA A 128 8.67 -7.81 -1.67
N MET A 129 8.37 -8.70 -2.63
CA MET A 129 9.39 -9.49 -3.34
C MET A 129 10.33 -10.28 -2.41
N LYS A 130 9.81 -10.83 -1.30
CA LYS A 130 10.56 -11.53 -0.22
C LYS A 130 11.46 -10.66 0.64
N LEU A 131 11.35 -9.32 0.54
CA LEU A 131 12.02 -8.39 1.44
C LEU A 131 11.03 -7.94 2.50
N MET A 132 11.43 -8.05 3.77
CA MET A 132 10.68 -7.57 4.92
C MET A 132 11.08 -6.13 5.19
N ASN A 133 10.31 -5.17 4.68
CA ASN A 133 10.59 -3.75 4.87
C ASN A 133 9.89 -3.25 6.12
N GLU A 134 10.68 -2.85 7.12
CA GLU A 134 10.16 -2.22 8.33
C GLU A 134 9.60 -0.84 8.01
N ILE A 135 8.41 -0.57 8.55
CA ILE A 135 7.78 0.75 8.50
C ILE A 135 7.95 1.38 9.87
N GLU A 136 8.56 2.57 9.89
CA GLU A 136 8.80 3.34 11.09
C GLU A 136 7.79 4.50 11.22
N SER A 137 7.51 4.92 12.45
CA SER A 137 6.69 6.10 12.70
C SER A 137 7.48 7.39 12.39
N GLU A 138 6.87 8.32 11.65
CA GLU A 138 7.49 9.60 11.30
C GLU A 138 7.36 10.68 12.38
N PHE A 139 6.49 10.47 13.37
CA PHE A 139 6.15 11.45 14.41
C PHE A 139 5.88 10.72 15.73
N ASN A 140 5.91 11.46 16.85
CA ASN A 140 5.41 10.89 18.10
C ASN A 140 3.89 10.85 18.04
N ALA A 141 3.29 9.70 18.35
CA ALA A 141 1.84 9.55 18.29
C ALA A 141 1.31 8.42 19.15
N GLU A 142 -0.01 8.42 19.35
CA GLU A 142 -0.78 7.30 19.89
C GLU A 142 -1.46 6.53 18.74
N ILE A 143 -1.36 5.19 18.73
CA ILE A 143 -2.08 4.33 17.78
C ILE A 143 -3.57 4.33 18.12
N VAL A 144 -4.41 4.82 17.23
CA VAL A 144 -5.86 4.91 17.45
C VAL A 144 -6.59 3.78 16.73
N GLU A 145 -6.19 3.46 15.50
CA GLU A 145 -6.80 2.40 14.70
C GLU A 145 -5.72 1.65 13.91
N ILE A 146 -5.85 0.33 13.81
CA ILE A 146 -5.12 -0.51 12.85
C ILE A 146 -6.17 -1.03 11.87
N LEU A 147 -6.08 -0.60 10.62
CA LEU A 147 -7.13 -0.78 9.61
C LEU A 147 -6.90 -2.00 8.70
N VAL A 148 -5.75 -2.65 8.82
CA VAL A 148 -5.36 -3.78 7.98
C VAL A 148 -5.06 -5.00 8.87
N GLU A 149 -5.58 -6.16 8.46
CA GLU A 149 -5.35 -7.42 9.15
C GLU A 149 -3.96 -8.00 8.86
N ASN A 150 -3.46 -8.83 9.78
CA ASN A 150 -2.14 -9.44 9.63
C ASN A 150 -2.12 -10.48 8.50
N GLY A 151 -1.19 -10.34 7.57
CA GLY A 151 -1.05 -11.20 6.40
C GLY A 151 -1.86 -10.73 5.19
N THR A 152 -2.49 -9.55 5.26
CA THR A 152 -3.33 -9.02 4.18
C THR A 152 -2.49 -8.26 3.14
N PRO A 153 -2.76 -8.45 1.83
CA PRO A 153 -2.17 -7.63 0.78
C PRO A 153 -2.57 -6.16 0.91
N VAL A 154 -1.62 -5.26 0.65
CA VAL A 154 -1.83 -3.81 0.66
C VAL A 154 -1.29 -3.15 -0.61
N GLU A 155 -1.96 -2.08 -1.00
CA GLU A 155 -1.59 -1.27 -2.16
C GLU A 155 -0.85 0.02 -1.76
N PHE A 156 -0.16 0.63 -2.72
CA PHE A 156 0.45 1.94 -2.52
C PHE A 156 -0.60 2.98 -2.09
N GLY A 157 -0.32 3.72 -1.02
CA GLY A 157 -1.20 4.75 -0.49
C GLY A 157 -2.37 4.22 0.35
N GLN A 158 -2.54 2.90 0.48
CA GLN A 158 -3.57 2.32 1.35
C GLN A 158 -3.29 2.69 2.81
N VAL A 159 -4.32 3.16 3.52
CA VAL A 159 -4.21 3.50 4.94
C VAL A 159 -4.04 2.23 5.76
N LEU A 160 -2.92 2.14 6.50
CA LEU A 160 -2.59 1.01 7.37
C LEU A 160 -3.09 1.26 8.79
N MET A 161 -2.87 2.47 9.30
CA MET A 161 -3.17 2.86 10.67
C MET A 161 -3.65 4.31 10.74
N ARG A 162 -4.45 4.62 11.75
CA ARG A 162 -4.74 6.00 12.15
C ARG A 162 -4.16 6.29 13.51
N VAL A 163 -3.58 7.47 13.62
CA VAL A 163 -2.78 7.86 14.77
C VAL A 163 -3.09 9.29 15.16
N LYS A 164 -2.95 9.58 16.45
CA LYS A 164 -3.07 10.93 16.99
C LYS A 164 -1.68 11.43 17.34
N GLN A 165 -1.19 12.41 16.58
CA GLN A 165 0.09 13.05 16.87
C GLN A 165 0.09 13.68 18.27
N SER A 166 1.20 13.52 18.98
CA SER A 166 1.40 13.96 20.36
C SER A 166 2.55 14.94 20.48
#